data_AF-A0A2E8JUZ6-F1
#
_entry.id   AF-A0A2E8JUZ6-F1
#
_cell.length_a   1.000
_cell.length_b   1.000
_cell.length_c   1.000
_cell.angle_alpha   90.00
_cell.angle_beta   90.00
_cell.angle_gamma   90.00
#
_symmetry.space_group_name_H-M   'P 1'
#
loop_
_entity.id
_entity.type
_entity.pdbx_description
1 polymer ?
#
loop_
_entity_poly.entity_id
_entity_poly.type
_entity_poly.pdbx_seq_one_letter_code
_entity_poly.pdbx_strand_id
1 'polypeptide(L)' 'DEVMVEGIGGRMGRSYGDIPGVRYKVIQVNGVSLDEMVRGRKEKPIR' A
#
# COMPACT_ATOMS: atom_id res chain seq x y z
N ASP A 1 1.54 7.24 11.51
CA ASP A 1 0.35 6.57 10.96
C ASP A 1 0.54 5.08 10.97
N GLU A 2 -0.50 4.34 11.30
CA GLU A 2 -0.50 2.88 11.23
C GLU A 2 -0.83 2.45 9.80
N VAL A 3 -0.10 1.47 9.27
CA VAL A 3 -0.24 1.04 7.88
C VAL A 3 -0.36 -0.47 7.79
N MET A 4 -1.24 -0.92 6.89
CA MET A 4 -1.36 -2.32 6.53
C MET A 4 -0.66 -2.55 5.20
N VAL A 5 0.18 -3.59 5.13
CA VAL A 5 0.98 -3.93 3.95
C VAL A 5 0.69 -5.36 3.48
N GLU A 6 0.85 -5.58 2.18
CA GLU A 6 0.81 -6.91 1.57
C GLU A 6 1.99 -7.12 0.63
N GLY A 7 2.21 -8.35 0.18
CA GLY A 7 3.24 -8.65 -0.81
C GLY A 7 3.00 -7.88 -2.12
N ILE A 8 4.05 -7.32 -2.70
CA ILE A 8 3.94 -6.54 -3.95
C ILE A 8 3.66 -7.40 -5.19
N GLY A 9 3.68 -8.73 -5.05
CA GLY A 9 3.40 -9.67 -6.15
C GLY A 9 4.62 -9.97 -7.03
N GLY A 10 5.84 -9.70 -6.59
CA GLY A 10 7.04 -10.07 -7.32
C GLY A 10 7.26 -11.59 -7.37
N ARG A 11 7.95 -12.06 -8.42
CA ARG A 11 8.19 -13.48 -8.67
C ARG A 11 8.85 -14.14 -7.45
N MET A 12 8.27 -15.23 -6.95
CA MET A 12 8.73 -15.93 -5.74
C MET A 12 8.86 -15.00 -4.51
N GLY A 13 7.95 -14.02 -4.36
CA GLY A 13 7.97 -13.07 -3.24
C GLY A 13 9.14 -12.09 -3.27
N ARG A 14 9.80 -11.93 -4.42
CA ARG A 14 10.87 -10.95 -4.63
C ARG A 14 10.30 -9.57 -4.99
N SER A 15 11.18 -8.66 -5.39
CA SER A 15 10.79 -7.37 -5.94
C SER A 15 9.95 -7.51 -7.21
N TYR A 16 9.10 -6.51 -7.43
CA TYR A 16 8.26 -6.42 -8.62
C TYR A 16 8.89 -5.48 -9.64
N GLY A 17 9.03 -5.95 -10.89
CA GLY A 17 9.46 -5.14 -12.02
C GLY A 17 10.80 -4.42 -11.80
N ASP A 18 10.75 -3.11 -12.01
CA ASP A 18 11.86 -2.16 -11.96
C ASP A 18 12.12 -1.58 -10.56
N ILE A 19 11.45 -2.08 -9.52
CA ILE A 19 11.59 -1.57 -8.15
C ILE A 19 12.52 -2.49 -7.34
N PRO A 20 13.86 -2.27 -7.36
CA PRO A 20 14.79 -3.14 -6.65
C PRO A 20 14.58 -3.07 -5.13
N GLY A 21 14.63 -4.23 -4.47
CA GLY A 21 14.61 -4.33 -3.00
C GLY A 21 13.24 -4.15 -2.33
N VAL A 22 12.20 -3.70 -3.04
CA VAL A 22 10.86 -3.51 -2.48
C VAL A 22 10.01 -4.76 -2.68
N ARG A 23 9.60 -5.39 -1.57
CA ARG A 23 8.81 -6.64 -1.58
C ARG A 23 7.37 -6.50 -1.10
N TYR A 24 7.02 -5.33 -0.56
CA TYR A 24 5.71 -5.07 0.02
C TYR A 24 5.17 -3.74 -0.48
N LYS A 25 3.85 -3.62 -0.51
CA LYS A 25 3.13 -2.39 -0.84
C LYS A 25 2.10 -2.09 0.25
N VAL A 26 1.75 -0.81 0.40
CA VAL A 26 0.74 -0.36 1.37
C VAL A 26 -0.65 -0.51 0.76
N ILE A 27 -1.60 -1.02 1.55
CA ILE A 27 -3.01 -1.14 1.14
C ILE A 27 -3.96 -0.28 1.99
N GLN A 28 -3.56 0.06 3.21
CA GLN A 28 -4.41 0.82 4.14
C GLN A 28 -3.55 1.73 5.01
N VAL A 29 -4.09 2.89 5.38
CA VAL A 29 -3.50 3.83 6.33
C VAL A 29 -4.57 4.22 7.35
N ASN A 30 -4.29 4.06 8.64
CA ASN A 30 -5.20 4.38 9.75
C ASN A 30 -6.64 3.82 9.54
N GLY A 31 -6.77 2.58 9.06
CA GLY A 31 -8.07 1.95 8.80
C GLY A 31 -8.77 2.36 7.49
N VAL A 32 -8.17 3.26 6.70
CA VAL A 32 -8.74 3.73 5.43
C VAL A 32 -7.93 3.20 4.24
N SER A 33 -8.64 2.63 3.25
CA SER A 33 -8.04 2.09 2.03
C SER A 33 -7.25 3.16 1.28
N LEU A 34 -5.99 2.86 0.94
CA LEU A 34 -5.14 3.76 0.18
C LEU A 34 -5.72 4.05 -1.21
N ASP A 35 -6.29 3.05 -1.85
CA ASP A 35 -6.88 3.14 -3.19
C ASP A 35 -8.10 4.08 -3.22
N GLU A 36 -8.93 4.04 -2.17
CA GLU A 36 -10.09 4.94 -2.05
C GLU A 36 -9.67 6.39 -1.76
N MET A 37 -8.56 6.59 -1.02
CA MET A 37 -7.99 7.93 -0.81
C MET A 37 -7.38 8.49 -2.09
N VAL A 38 -6.64 7.68 -2.84
CA VAL A 38 -6.04 8.10 -4.13
C VAL A 38 -7.13 8.47 -5.15
N ARG A 39 -8.26 7.75 -5.15
CA ARG A 39 -9.43 8.10 -5.98
C ARG A 39 -10.28 9.24 -5.44
N GLY A 40 -9.96 9.78 -4.26
CA GLY A 40 -10.71 10.87 -3.63
C GLY A 40 -12.10 10.48 -3.10
N ARG A 41 -12.38 9.17 -2.96
CA ARG A 41 -13.67 8.67 -2.44
C ARG A 41 -13.74 8.71 -0.93
N LYS A 42 -12.59 8.64 -0.26
CA LYS A 42 -12.45 8.76 1.18
C LYS A 42 -11.33 9.73 1.50
N GLU A 43 -11.53 10.57 2.50
CA GLU A 43 -10.48 11.44 3.00
C GLU A 43 -9.60 10.71 4.01
N LYS A 44 -8.37 11.19 4.16
CA LYS A 44 -7.50 10.72 5.23
C LYS A 44 -8.14 11.13 6.56
N PRO A 45 -8.33 10.19 7.50
CA PRO A 45 -8.83 10.55 8.82
C PRO A 45 -7.82 11.49 9.47
N ILE A 46 -8.26 12.72 9.72
CA ILE A 46 -7.51 13.73 10.45
C ILE A 46 -7.60 13.33 11.93
N ARG A 47 -6.47 13.01 12.54
CA ARG A 47 -6.37 12.79 13.99
C ARG A 47 -6.20 14.13 14.69
#